data_AF-A0A662Y523-F1
#
_entry.id   AF-A0A662Y523-F1
#
_cell.length_a   1.000
_cell.length_b   1.000
_cell.length_c   1.000
_cell.angle_alpha   90.00
_cell.angle_beta   90.00
_cell.angle_gamma   90.00
#
_symmetry.space_group_name_H-M   'P 1'
#
loop_
_entity.id
_entity.type
_entity.pdbx_description
1 polymer ?
#
loop_
_entity_poly.entity_id
_entity_poly.type
_entity_poly.pdbx_seq_one_letter_code
_entity_poly.pdbx_strand_id
1 'polypeptide(L)'
;MGEAMAMADAPDGALGHLLVLLDTHEIETMRGKLLAGVVGNPEPLRGLQTVQELAETLPNASDLEFVALHQNLIRVIKALCSVVIKYVSVVASNPDNVVAIVALDDNLLPILRVLQRFVERQTPRDLETSYSHKELLRWVPFVLTACYFVDCGELPGSDMLQSVAVAGDVLAACASLTQTEDRAHLLAQYVGQIVALCSQDVAKDEWVAVSSLNKLVLLNVVEQVPFPHLGGDLLGRLLALIFPLVDDLTDATQLIGARLLRHVVRNVTATELRWFSDVLLEVLLTAITSRKPATLDALLDSLVESLDKVSPPGELKHYDRFVPRLLSDTSLSSDVTVRVIFVRHLRVIVSRIGAPHSLHVIRYLQPLLKVLVAGFESINVTLLVETLETLRVTILSAWPRIASHTEEIVVGVLRAVAFCELFEAGGTHTPSKAEKEQVLVLCEGVLLLLHDVNSSPSIVSDMLMTVRRQSGKLAPFCDRVLAKTSAQSTSTSRLLASVDQAVN
;
A
#
# COMPACT_ATOMS: atom_id res chain seq x y z
N MET A 1 13.51 -65.17 28.73
CA MET A 1 14.03 -63.89 28.20
C MET A 1 13.65 -63.83 26.74
N GLY A 2 12.48 -63.29 26.47
CA GLY A 2 12.00 -63.03 25.12
C GLY A 2 11.93 -61.53 24.95
N GLU A 3 12.79 -61.00 24.09
CA GLU A 3 12.66 -59.64 23.55
C GLU A 3 11.83 -59.77 22.27
N ALA A 4 10.53 -59.53 22.40
CA ALA A 4 9.68 -59.22 21.26
C ALA A 4 9.90 -57.73 20.93
N MET A 5 10.68 -57.47 19.88
CA MET A 5 10.65 -56.20 19.15
C MET A 5 9.21 -55.93 18.73
N ALA A 6 8.62 -54.87 19.28
CA ALA A 6 7.39 -54.30 18.76
C ALA A 6 7.67 -53.75 17.35
N MET A 7 7.42 -54.57 16.34
CA MET A 7 7.16 -54.08 14.98
C MET A 7 5.89 -53.24 15.06
N ALA A 8 6.03 -51.94 14.79
CA ALA A 8 4.88 -51.09 14.53
C ALA A 8 4.12 -51.65 13.32
N ASP A 9 2.86 -52.03 13.53
CA ASP A 9 1.95 -52.44 12.46
C ASP A 9 1.95 -51.41 11.34
N ALA A 10 2.17 -51.87 10.11
CA ALA A 10 1.99 -51.06 8.92
C ALA A 10 0.51 -50.63 8.84
N PRO A 11 0.20 -49.40 8.42
CA PRO A 11 -1.18 -48.96 8.30
C PRO A 11 -1.87 -49.77 7.20
N ASP A 12 -2.76 -50.69 7.58
CA ASP A 12 -3.39 -51.71 6.74
C ASP A 12 -4.48 -51.15 5.78
N GLY A 13 -4.33 -49.91 5.33
CA GLY A 13 -5.30 -49.19 4.49
C GLY A 13 -4.66 -48.49 3.29
N ALA A 14 -5.45 -48.29 2.23
CA ALA A 14 -4.98 -47.69 0.97
C ALA A 14 -4.38 -46.30 1.16
N LEU A 15 -4.93 -45.51 2.10
CA LEU A 15 -4.41 -44.19 2.44
C LEU A 15 -3.03 -44.29 3.11
N GLY A 16 -2.86 -45.24 4.03
CA GLY A 16 -1.60 -45.51 4.70
C GLY A 16 -0.47 -45.84 3.71
N HIS A 17 -0.75 -46.71 2.73
CA HIS A 17 0.20 -47.07 1.69
C HIS A 17 0.62 -45.86 0.84
N LEU A 18 -0.34 -45.02 0.41
CA LEU A 18 -0.05 -43.81 -0.37
C LEU A 18 0.81 -42.79 0.41
N LEU A 19 0.60 -42.65 1.72
CA LEU A 19 1.41 -41.77 2.56
C LEU A 19 2.84 -42.27 2.77
N VAL A 20 3.05 -43.60 2.77
CA VAL A 20 4.39 -44.19 2.80
C VAL A 20 5.11 -43.96 1.47
N LEU A 21 4.39 -44.04 0.35
CA LEU A 21 4.95 -43.71 -0.97
C LEU A 21 5.24 -42.21 -1.13
N LEU A 22 4.47 -41.35 -0.47
CA LEU A 22 4.67 -39.89 -0.46
C LEU A 22 5.43 -39.45 0.79
N ASP A 23 6.56 -40.10 1.06
CA ASP A 23 7.45 -39.64 2.11
C ASP A 23 8.11 -38.29 1.73
N THR A 24 8.80 -37.68 2.70
CA THR A 24 9.47 -36.39 2.48
C THR A 24 10.51 -36.48 1.35
N HIS A 25 11.17 -37.61 1.16
CA HIS A 25 12.21 -37.78 0.16
C HIS A 25 11.63 -37.85 -1.26
N GLU A 26 10.52 -38.56 -1.44
CA GLU A 26 9.81 -38.64 -2.72
C GLU A 26 9.19 -37.30 -3.11
N ILE A 27 8.60 -36.56 -2.16
CA ILE A 27 8.08 -35.21 -2.42
C ILE A 27 9.21 -34.24 -2.82
N GLU A 28 10.35 -34.32 -2.14
CA GLU A 28 11.53 -33.52 -2.50
C GLU A 28 12.11 -33.89 -3.87
N THR A 29 12.11 -35.18 -4.20
CA THR A 29 12.53 -35.66 -5.53
C THR A 29 11.57 -35.17 -6.61
N MET A 30 10.26 -35.21 -6.36
CA MET A 30 9.24 -34.64 -7.24
C MET A 30 9.45 -33.13 -7.41
N ARG A 31 9.70 -32.39 -6.32
CA ARG A 31 10.03 -30.95 -6.37
C ARG A 31 11.24 -30.70 -7.26
N GLY A 32 12.33 -31.44 -7.05
CA GLY A 32 13.54 -31.31 -7.86
C GLY A 32 13.29 -31.56 -9.35
N LYS A 33 12.49 -32.58 -9.69
CA LYS A 33 12.14 -32.87 -11.08
C LYS A 33 11.22 -31.82 -11.71
N LEU A 34 10.24 -31.31 -10.96
CA LEU A 34 9.39 -30.20 -11.41
C LEU A 34 10.23 -28.97 -11.72
N LEU A 35 11.14 -28.60 -10.82
CA LEU A 35 12.04 -27.46 -10.99
C LEU A 35 13.03 -27.68 -12.15
N ALA A 36 13.57 -28.89 -12.32
CA ALA A 36 14.42 -29.23 -13.46
C ALA A 36 13.66 -29.21 -14.79
N GLY A 37 12.38 -29.57 -14.79
CA GLY A 37 11.48 -29.45 -15.96
C GLY A 37 11.21 -28.00 -16.38
N VAL A 38 11.37 -27.03 -15.46
CA VAL A 38 11.39 -25.60 -15.84
C VAL A 38 12.69 -25.22 -16.58
N VAL A 39 13.73 -26.05 -16.53
CA VAL A 39 15.02 -25.80 -17.19
C VAL A 39 15.24 -26.74 -18.40
N GLY A 40 14.40 -27.77 -18.59
CA GLY A 40 14.60 -28.83 -19.60
C GLY A 40 13.34 -29.61 -19.98
N ASN A 41 13.50 -30.75 -20.67
CA ASN A 41 12.40 -31.52 -21.25
C ASN A 41 11.55 -32.25 -20.16
N PRO A 42 10.20 -32.16 -20.18
CA PRO A 42 9.35 -32.73 -19.14
C PRO A 42 9.26 -34.26 -19.26
N GLU A 43 9.74 -34.99 -18.25
CA GLU A 43 9.45 -36.41 -18.08
C GLU A 43 8.14 -36.62 -17.30
N PRO A 44 7.39 -37.72 -17.55
CA PRO A 44 6.20 -38.04 -16.77
C PRO A 44 6.57 -38.27 -15.30
N LEU A 45 5.94 -37.50 -14.40
CA LEU A 45 6.24 -37.54 -12.98
C LEU A 45 5.36 -38.57 -12.28
N ARG A 46 5.92 -39.76 -12.01
CA ARG A 46 5.29 -40.81 -11.20
C ARG A 46 4.76 -40.26 -9.86
N GLY A 47 5.45 -39.31 -9.24
CA GLY A 47 5.02 -38.66 -8.01
C GLY A 47 3.66 -37.94 -8.13
N LEU A 48 3.39 -37.26 -9.25
CA LEU A 48 2.11 -36.58 -9.47
C LEU A 48 0.96 -37.57 -9.63
N GLN A 49 1.21 -38.77 -10.19
CA GLN A 49 0.21 -39.83 -10.27
C GLN A 49 -0.18 -40.31 -8.86
N THR A 50 0.81 -40.54 -7.98
CA THR A 50 0.55 -40.91 -6.58
C THR A 50 -0.17 -39.80 -5.80
N VAL A 51 0.14 -38.53 -6.07
CA VAL A 51 -0.60 -37.38 -5.51
C VAL A 51 -2.05 -37.35 -6.01
N GLN A 52 -2.30 -37.64 -7.29
CA GLN A 52 -3.65 -37.73 -7.84
C GLN A 52 -4.45 -38.90 -7.22
N GLU A 53 -3.83 -40.08 -7.06
CA GLU A 53 -4.42 -41.22 -6.37
C GLU A 53 -4.76 -40.89 -4.90
N LEU A 54 -3.90 -40.11 -4.23
CA LEU A 54 -4.18 -39.60 -2.88
C LEU A 54 -5.43 -38.70 -2.87
N ALA A 55 -5.58 -37.79 -3.84
CA ALA A 55 -6.75 -36.92 -3.92
C ALA A 55 -8.05 -37.72 -4.12
N GLU A 56 -8.01 -38.83 -4.86
CA GLU A 56 -9.16 -39.70 -5.12
C GLU A 56 -9.49 -40.62 -3.94
N THR A 57 -8.48 -41.04 -3.18
CA THR A 57 -8.64 -41.96 -2.05
C THR A 57 -9.10 -41.22 -0.79
N LEU A 58 -8.65 -39.99 -0.56
CA LEU A 58 -8.89 -39.23 0.67
C LEU A 58 -10.37 -39.06 1.04
N PRO A 59 -11.29 -38.72 0.11
CA PRO A 59 -12.72 -38.59 0.43
C PRO A 59 -13.36 -39.90 0.88
N ASN A 60 -12.82 -41.04 0.41
CA ASN A 60 -13.36 -42.38 0.62
C ASN A 60 -12.75 -43.09 1.86
N ALA A 61 -11.71 -42.52 2.46
CA ALA A 61 -11.09 -43.07 3.65
C ALA A 61 -12.07 -43.06 4.85
N SER A 62 -12.03 -44.12 5.66
CA SER A 62 -12.83 -44.19 6.88
C SER A 62 -12.40 -43.13 7.90
N ASP A 63 -13.33 -42.64 8.72
CA ASP A 63 -13.00 -41.61 9.73
C ASP A 63 -11.92 -42.10 10.71
N LEU A 64 -11.94 -43.39 11.07
CA LEU A 64 -10.92 -44.01 11.93
C LEU A 64 -9.52 -43.98 11.29
N GLU A 65 -9.43 -44.34 10.01
CA GLU A 65 -8.16 -44.31 9.26
C GLU A 65 -7.65 -42.87 9.09
N PHE A 66 -8.55 -41.93 8.77
CA PHE A 66 -8.22 -40.52 8.63
C PHE A 66 -7.66 -39.92 9.93
N VAL A 67 -8.32 -40.17 11.06
CA VAL A 67 -7.85 -39.72 12.38
C VAL A 67 -6.51 -40.36 12.75
N ALA A 68 -6.33 -41.66 12.50
CA ALA A 68 -5.09 -42.36 12.78
C ALA A 68 -3.90 -41.82 11.97
N LEU A 69 -4.14 -41.42 10.73
CA LEU A 69 -3.10 -40.93 9.80
C LEU A 69 -2.97 -39.40 9.74
N HIS A 70 -3.77 -38.67 10.51
CA HIS A 70 -3.90 -37.21 10.41
C HIS A 70 -2.56 -36.44 10.51
N GLN A 71 -1.68 -36.84 11.44
CA GLN A 71 -0.37 -36.19 11.58
C GLN A 71 0.55 -36.44 10.37
N ASN A 72 0.47 -37.62 9.75
CA ASN A 72 1.22 -37.93 8.54
C ASN A 72 0.66 -37.15 7.35
N LEU A 73 -0.67 -37.05 7.24
CA LEU A 73 -1.34 -36.20 6.26
C LEU A 73 -0.89 -34.74 6.39
N ILE A 74 -0.89 -34.17 7.59
CA ILE A 74 -0.40 -32.80 7.82
C ILE A 74 1.03 -32.62 7.30
N ARG A 75 1.93 -33.58 7.53
CA ARG A 75 3.32 -33.50 7.03
C ARG A 75 3.36 -33.48 5.50
N VAL A 76 2.62 -34.38 4.85
CA VAL A 76 2.52 -34.45 3.39
C VAL A 76 1.92 -33.17 2.82
N ILE A 77 0.84 -32.64 3.41
CA ILE A 77 0.19 -31.38 3.01
C ILE A 77 1.18 -30.22 3.05
N LYS A 78 1.95 -30.05 4.13
CA LYS A 78 2.96 -28.98 4.21
C LYS A 78 4.06 -29.12 3.16
N ALA A 79 4.52 -30.34 2.92
CA ALA A 79 5.54 -30.62 1.92
C ALA A 79 5.01 -30.26 0.51
N LEU A 80 3.79 -30.68 0.19
CA LEU A 80 3.10 -30.32 -1.05
C LEU A 80 2.91 -28.81 -1.21
N CYS A 81 2.49 -28.10 -0.16
CA CYS A 81 2.40 -26.62 -0.19
C CYS A 81 3.76 -25.99 -0.50
N SER A 82 4.85 -26.52 0.06
CA SER A 82 6.20 -26.03 -0.19
C SER A 82 6.64 -26.28 -1.64
N VAL A 83 6.21 -27.40 -2.24
CA VAL A 83 6.39 -27.67 -3.68
C VAL A 83 5.66 -26.63 -4.52
N VAL A 84 4.39 -26.35 -4.22
CA VAL A 84 3.59 -25.35 -4.93
C VAL A 84 4.25 -23.97 -4.87
N ILE A 85 4.60 -23.50 -3.67
CA ILE A 85 5.22 -22.17 -3.49
C ILE A 85 6.50 -22.05 -4.31
N LYS A 86 7.42 -23.03 -4.23
CA LYS A 86 8.70 -22.94 -4.95
C LYS A 86 8.53 -23.13 -6.46
N TYR A 87 7.67 -24.04 -6.90
CA TYR A 87 7.42 -24.29 -8.31
C TYR A 87 6.82 -23.06 -9.00
N VAL A 88 5.75 -22.50 -8.42
CA VAL A 88 5.09 -21.30 -8.97
C VAL A 88 6.04 -20.10 -8.97
N SER A 89 6.83 -19.91 -7.91
CA SER A 89 7.83 -18.83 -7.84
C SER A 89 8.86 -18.93 -8.98
N VAL A 90 9.36 -20.14 -9.27
CA VAL A 90 10.36 -20.35 -10.31
C VAL A 90 9.77 -20.18 -11.71
N VAL A 91 8.54 -20.64 -11.95
CA VAL A 91 7.83 -20.42 -13.23
C VAL A 91 7.57 -18.93 -13.44
N ALA A 92 7.05 -18.23 -12.43
CA ALA A 92 6.80 -16.79 -12.49
C ALA A 92 8.09 -15.97 -12.71
N SER A 93 9.22 -16.45 -12.20
CA SER A 93 10.52 -15.78 -12.40
C SER A 93 11.04 -15.84 -13.84
N ASN A 94 10.50 -16.75 -14.68
CA ASN A 94 10.93 -17.01 -16.06
C ASN A 94 9.74 -16.96 -17.05
N PRO A 95 9.16 -15.77 -17.30
CA PRO A 95 7.95 -15.63 -18.14
C PRO A 95 8.16 -16.06 -19.60
N ASP A 96 9.40 -16.13 -20.07
CA ASP A 96 9.73 -16.58 -21.43
C ASP A 96 9.61 -18.11 -21.60
N ASN A 97 9.53 -18.87 -20.50
CA ASN A 97 9.37 -20.31 -20.57
C ASN A 97 7.90 -20.72 -20.77
N VAL A 98 7.44 -20.60 -22.02
CA VAL A 98 6.09 -20.98 -22.44
C VAL A 98 5.77 -22.45 -22.12
N VAL A 99 6.75 -23.36 -22.18
CA VAL A 99 6.53 -24.79 -21.89
C VAL A 99 6.16 -24.98 -20.42
N ALA A 100 6.88 -24.31 -19.51
CA ALA A 100 6.59 -24.38 -18.08
C ALA A 100 5.25 -23.72 -17.72
N ILE A 101 4.88 -22.63 -18.41
CA ILE A 101 3.58 -21.97 -18.24
C ILE A 101 2.43 -22.88 -18.71
N VAL A 102 2.57 -23.53 -19.87
CA VAL A 102 1.54 -24.45 -20.39
C VAL A 102 1.38 -25.67 -19.49
N ALA A 103 2.48 -26.21 -18.96
CA ALA A 103 2.46 -27.34 -18.04
C ALA A 103 2.09 -26.95 -16.59
N LEU A 104 1.94 -25.65 -16.29
CA LEU A 104 1.70 -25.16 -14.93
C LEU A 104 0.40 -25.74 -14.35
N ASP A 105 -0.69 -25.69 -15.12
CA ASP A 105 -2.00 -26.16 -14.66
C ASP A 105 -1.99 -27.67 -14.38
N ASP A 106 -1.47 -28.45 -15.33
CA ASP A 106 -1.38 -29.91 -15.24
C ASP A 106 -0.55 -30.38 -14.04
N ASN A 107 0.51 -29.64 -13.70
CA ASN A 107 1.40 -29.95 -12.58
C ASN A 107 0.82 -29.53 -11.23
N LEU A 108 0.04 -28.43 -11.18
CA LEU A 108 -0.55 -27.91 -9.94
C LEU A 108 -1.84 -28.61 -9.55
N LEU A 109 -2.68 -28.99 -10.53
CA LEU A 109 -4.03 -29.46 -10.29
C LEU A 109 -4.10 -30.73 -9.39
N PRO A 110 -3.24 -31.76 -9.55
CA PRO A 110 -3.23 -32.90 -8.63
C PRO A 110 -2.97 -32.49 -7.19
N ILE A 111 -2.01 -31.58 -6.99
CA ILE A 111 -1.61 -31.12 -5.65
C ILE A 111 -2.76 -30.33 -5.01
N LEU A 112 -3.33 -29.36 -5.74
CA LEU A 112 -4.41 -28.52 -5.23
C LEU A 112 -5.68 -29.32 -4.94
N ARG A 113 -5.97 -30.38 -5.70
CA ARG A 113 -7.06 -31.31 -5.40
C ARG A 113 -6.84 -32.05 -4.09
N VAL A 114 -5.61 -32.49 -3.79
CA VAL A 114 -5.31 -33.05 -2.45
C VAL A 114 -5.60 -32.03 -1.35
N LEU A 115 -5.16 -30.78 -1.53
CA LEU A 115 -5.44 -29.71 -0.56
C LEU A 115 -6.95 -29.50 -0.37
N GLN A 116 -7.71 -29.42 -1.47
CA GLN A 116 -9.16 -29.29 -1.46
C GLN A 116 -9.83 -30.43 -0.70
N ARG A 117 -9.55 -31.68 -1.06
CA ARG A 117 -10.15 -32.83 -0.39
C ARG A 117 -9.76 -32.90 1.08
N PHE A 118 -8.53 -32.51 1.42
CA PHE A 118 -8.08 -32.47 2.80
C PHE A 118 -8.81 -31.43 3.64
N VAL A 119 -9.07 -30.24 3.09
CA VAL A 119 -9.83 -29.18 3.76
C VAL A 119 -11.31 -29.56 3.87
N GLU A 120 -11.92 -30.09 2.81
CA GLU A 120 -13.32 -30.55 2.79
C GLU A 120 -13.60 -31.67 3.80
N ARG A 121 -12.60 -32.54 4.05
CA ARG A 121 -12.75 -33.64 5.00
C ARG A 121 -12.65 -33.20 6.46
N GLN A 122 -12.18 -31.98 6.74
CA GLN A 122 -12.17 -31.43 8.09
C GLN A 122 -13.60 -31.14 8.54
N THR A 123 -14.07 -31.77 9.61
CA THR A 123 -15.40 -31.49 10.17
C THR A 123 -15.36 -30.43 11.27
N PRO A 124 -16.31 -29.48 11.32
CA PRO A 124 -16.42 -28.50 12.40
C PRO A 124 -16.55 -29.14 13.80
N ARG A 125 -17.08 -30.36 13.88
CA ARG A 125 -17.23 -31.12 15.14
C ARG A 125 -15.90 -31.53 15.77
N ASP A 126 -14.84 -31.72 14.98
CA ASP A 126 -13.50 -31.99 15.52
C ASP A 126 -12.89 -30.73 16.17
N LEU A 127 -13.45 -29.55 15.85
CA LEU A 127 -12.95 -28.24 16.28
C LEU A 127 -13.63 -27.69 17.56
N GLU A 128 -14.66 -28.35 18.11
CA GLU A 128 -15.42 -27.88 19.29
C GLU A 128 -14.67 -28.07 20.62
N THR A 129 -13.59 -28.86 20.65
CA THR A 129 -12.73 -28.94 21.84
C THR A 129 -11.65 -27.85 21.76
N SER A 130 -11.31 -27.26 22.90
CA SER A 130 -10.29 -26.18 23.09
C SER A 130 -8.86 -26.51 22.56
N TYR A 131 -8.69 -27.63 21.87
CA TYR A 131 -7.50 -28.09 21.15
C TYR A 131 -7.46 -27.67 19.65
N SER A 132 -8.55 -27.15 19.08
CA SER A 132 -8.76 -26.96 17.63
C SER A 132 -7.95 -25.84 16.96
N HIS A 133 -8.05 -24.61 17.47
CA HIS A 133 -6.92 -23.75 17.82
C HIS A 133 -5.55 -24.01 17.13
N LYS A 134 -4.77 -24.79 17.89
CA LYS A 134 -3.38 -25.15 17.61
C LYS A 134 -3.25 -26.16 16.47
N GLU A 135 -4.28 -26.93 16.18
CA GLU A 135 -4.26 -27.92 15.11
C GLU A 135 -4.39 -27.24 13.75
N LEU A 136 -5.33 -26.31 13.61
CA LEU A 136 -5.47 -25.48 12.40
C LEU A 136 -4.19 -24.70 12.11
N LEU A 137 -3.56 -24.11 13.15
CA LEU A 137 -2.28 -23.41 13.03
C LEU A 137 -1.15 -24.27 12.46
N ARG A 138 -1.24 -25.61 12.53
CA ARG A 138 -0.18 -26.47 11.98
C ARG A 138 -0.17 -26.45 10.46
N TRP A 139 -1.32 -26.35 9.79
CA TRP A 139 -1.38 -26.60 8.35
C TRP A 139 -2.12 -25.52 7.57
N VAL A 140 -3.10 -24.82 8.16
CA VAL A 140 -3.88 -23.78 7.47
C VAL A 140 -2.97 -22.70 6.87
N PRO A 141 -1.97 -22.13 7.58
CA PRO A 141 -1.07 -21.13 6.98
C PRO A 141 -0.34 -21.62 5.72
N PHE A 142 0.03 -22.90 5.67
CA PHE A 142 0.72 -23.50 4.53
C PHE A 142 -0.22 -23.60 3.32
N VAL A 143 -1.46 -24.05 3.54
CA VAL A 143 -2.49 -24.13 2.50
C VAL A 143 -2.85 -22.75 1.99
N LEU A 144 -3.10 -21.79 2.89
CA LEU A 144 -3.38 -20.40 2.50
C LEU A 144 -2.24 -19.83 1.66
N THR A 145 -1.00 -19.93 2.13
CA THR A 145 0.16 -19.39 1.41
C THR A 145 0.26 -20.02 0.02
N ALA A 146 0.21 -21.35 -0.10
CA ALA A 146 0.28 -22.02 -1.40
C ALA A 146 -0.84 -21.58 -2.35
N CYS A 147 -2.09 -21.50 -1.87
CA CYS A 147 -3.20 -21.01 -2.69
C CYS A 147 -3.03 -19.56 -3.11
N TYR A 148 -2.50 -18.67 -2.26
CA TYR A 148 -2.22 -17.28 -2.62
C TYR A 148 -1.08 -17.13 -3.65
N PHE A 149 -0.12 -18.06 -3.69
CA PHE A 149 0.88 -18.09 -4.78
C PHE A 149 0.24 -18.46 -6.11
N VAL A 150 -0.76 -19.35 -6.12
CA VAL A 150 -1.48 -19.77 -7.34
C VAL A 150 -2.51 -18.72 -7.77
N ASP A 151 -3.28 -18.17 -6.83
CA ASP A 151 -4.32 -17.15 -7.07
C ASP A 151 -3.75 -15.75 -7.32
N CYS A 152 -2.41 -15.59 -7.29
CA CYS A 152 -1.77 -14.33 -7.62
C CYS A 152 -1.94 -14.08 -9.13
N GLY A 153 -2.84 -13.15 -9.49
CA GLY A 153 -3.24 -12.81 -10.88
C GLY A 153 -2.14 -12.24 -11.79
N GLU A 154 -0.88 -12.43 -11.42
CA GLU A 154 0.32 -12.09 -12.21
C GLU A 154 0.83 -13.32 -12.99
N LEU A 155 0.23 -14.50 -12.79
CA LEU A 155 0.55 -15.69 -13.59
C LEU A 155 -0.01 -15.53 -15.01
N PRO A 156 0.80 -15.80 -16.06
CA PRO A 156 0.33 -15.68 -17.44
C PRO A 156 -0.86 -16.61 -17.70
N GLY A 157 -2.01 -16.03 -18.09
CA GLY A 157 -3.22 -16.79 -18.39
C GLY A 157 -3.99 -17.30 -17.17
N SER A 158 -3.74 -16.73 -15.98
CA SER A 158 -4.41 -17.09 -14.71
C SER A 158 -5.92 -17.29 -14.83
N ASP A 159 -6.60 -16.44 -15.61
CA ASP A 159 -8.05 -16.46 -15.78
C ASP A 159 -8.59 -17.75 -16.42
N MET A 160 -7.72 -18.51 -17.09
CA MET A 160 -8.08 -19.75 -17.79
C MET A 160 -7.60 -21.01 -17.05
N LEU A 161 -6.83 -20.86 -15.96
CA LEU A 161 -6.24 -21.98 -15.24
C LEU A 161 -7.25 -22.61 -14.28
N GLN A 162 -7.43 -23.93 -14.36
CA GLN A 162 -8.30 -24.64 -13.41
C GLN A 162 -7.71 -24.63 -12.00
N SER A 163 -6.38 -24.64 -11.88
CA SER A 163 -5.66 -24.52 -10.61
C SER A 163 -6.01 -23.26 -9.84
N VAL A 164 -6.21 -22.12 -10.52
CA VAL A 164 -6.63 -20.85 -9.89
C VAL A 164 -8.04 -20.98 -9.30
N ALA A 165 -8.98 -21.54 -10.07
CA ALA A 165 -10.35 -21.79 -9.58
C ALA A 165 -10.35 -22.71 -8.34
N VAL A 166 -9.60 -23.82 -8.40
CA VAL A 166 -9.48 -24.74 -7.25
C VAL A 166 -8.82 -24.06 -6.06
N ALA A 167 -7.77 -23.26 -6.26
CA ALA A 167 -7.14 -22.50 -5.18
C ALA A 167 -8.14 -21.55 -4.51
N GLY A 168 -8.98 -20.86 -5.29
CA GLY A 168 -10.06 -20.01 -4.80
C GLY A 168 -11.10 -20.76 -3.98
N ASP A 169 -11.50 -21.96 -4.41
CA ASP A 169 -12.42 -22.84 -3.69
C ASP A 169 -11.81 -23.31 -2.35
N VAL A 170 -10.53 -23.68 -2.36
CA VAL A 170 -9.79 -24.07 -1.15
C VAL A 170 -9.74 -22.91 -0.14
N LEU A 171 -9.46 -21.69 -0.61
CA LEU A 171 -9.45 -20.49 0.26
C LEU A 171 -10.83 -20.25 0.88
N ALA A 172 -11.91 -20.41 0.11
CA ALA A 172 -13.29 -20.28 0.62
C ALA A 172 -13.65 -21.39 1.63
N ALA A 173 -13.21 -22.61 1.38
CA ALA A 173 -13.38 -23.74 2.29
C ALA A 173 -12.61 -23.51 3.61
N CYS A 174 -11.38 -22.99 3.55
CA CYS A 174 -10.62 -22.62 4.75
C CYS A 174 -11.33 -21.53 5.57
N ALA A 175 -11.87 -20.49 4.94
CA ALA A 175 -12.63 -19.44 5.64
C ALA A 175 -13.87 -20.00 6.35
N SER A 176 -14.57 -20.94 5.70
CA SER A 176 -15.72 -21.62 6.28
C SER A 176 -15.33 -22.49 7.47
N LEU A 177 -14.20 -23.20 7.36
CA LEU A 177 -13.68 -24.08 8.41
C LEU A 177 -13.25 -23.30 9.66
N THR A 178 -12.64 -22.14 9.50
CA THR A 178 -12.18 -21.28 10.60
C THR A 178 -13.28 -20.42 11.21
N GLN A 179 -14.51 -20.50 10.66
CA GLN A 179 -15.65 -19.68 11.07
C GLN A 179 -15.35 -18.18 11.02
N THR A 180 -14.50 -17.76 10.09
CA THR A 180 -14.15 -16.36 9.87
C THR A 180 -15.18 -15.72 8.94
N GLU A 181 -15.59 -14.49 9.24
CA GLU A 181 -16.64 -13.79 8.49
C GLU A 181 -16.24 -13.53 7.03
N ASP A 182 -14.96 -13.25 6.79
CA ASP A 182 -14.42 -12.98 5.47
C ASP A 182 -12.95 -13.43 5.33
N ARG A 183 -12.40 -13.24 4.12
CA ARG A 183 -11.00 -13.55 3.80
C ARG A 183 -10.00 -12.67 4.55
N ALA A 184 -10.38 -11.42 4.87
CA ALA A 184 -9.50 -10.48 5.57
C ALA A 184 -9.23 -10.92 7.01
N HIS A 185 -10.26 -11.38 7.72
CA HIS A 185 -10.13 -11.92 9.08
C HIS A 185 -9.36 -13.25 9.10
N LEU A 186 -9.57 -14.11 8.10
CA LEU A 186 -8.78 -15.32 7.92
C LEU A 186 -7.28 -15.00 7.76
N LEU A 187 -6.95 -14.05 6.88
CA LEU A 187 -5.57 -13.59 6.71
C LEU A 187 -5.02 -12.98 7.99
N ALA A 188 -5.78 -12.12 8.66
CA ALA A 188 -5.40 -11.49 9.91
C ALA A 188 -5.02 -12.50 11.01
N GLN A 189 -5.72 -13.64 11.04
CA GLN A 189 -5.46 -14.72 11.99
C GLN A 189 -4.13 -15.43 11.76
N TYR A 190 -3.71 -15.57 10.49
CA TYR A 190 -2.54 -16.37 10.10
C TYR A 190 -1.40 -15.57 9.44
N VAL A 191 -1.51 -14.24 9.36
CA VAL A 191 -0.56 -13.37 8.65
C VAL A 191 0.87 -13.56 9.15
N GLY A 192 1.08 -13.76 10.46
CA GLY A 192 2.42 -13.93 11.01
C GLY A 192 3.15 -15.18 10.51
N GLN A 193 2.40 -16.25 10.20
CA GLN A 193 2.92 -17.48 9.61
C GLN A 193 3.03 -17.36 8.10
N ILE A 194 2.07 -16.74 7.43
CA ILE A 194 2.11 -16.50 5.98
C ILE A 194 3.32 -15.64 5.60
N VAL A 195 3.59 -14.57 6.35
CA VAL A 195 4.78 -13.71 6.17
C VAL A 195 6.07 -14.49 6.34
N ALA A 196 6.12 -15.40 7.31
CA ALA A 196 7.27 -16.28 7.51
C ALA A 196 7.47 -17.21 6.31
N LEU A 197 6.40 -17.82 5.80
CA LEU A 197 6.45 -18.73 4.64
C LEU A 197 6.83 -18.00 3.35
N CYS A 198 6.36 -16.76 3.14
CA CYS A 198 6.71 -15.95 1.95
C CYS A 198 8.19 -15.55 1.92
N SER A 199 8.86 -15.50 3.08
CA SER A 199 10.27 -15.11 3.20
C SER A 199 11.19 -16.30 3.49
N GLN A 200 10.63 -17.49 3.67
CA GLN A 200 11.38 -18.69 3.98
C GLN A 200 12.13 -19.18 2.73
N ASP A 201 13.42 -19.48 2.88
CA ASP A 201 14.27 -20.02 1.80
C ASP A 201 14.31 -19.15 0.53
N VAL A 202 14.13 -17.82 0.71
CA VAL A 202 14.29 -16.80 -0.32
C VAL A 202 15.54 -15.98 -0.02
N ALA A 203 16.51 -16.00 -0.93
CA ALA A 203 17.72 -15.19 -0.77
C ALA A 203 17.42 -13.69 -0.97
N LYS A 204 18.28 -12.81 -0.44
CA LYS A 204 18.05 -11.36 -0.49
C LYS A 204 17.92 -10.84 -1.93
N ASP A 205 18.74 -11.35 -2.83
CA ASP A 205 18.73 -11.07 -4.26
C ASP A 205 17.45 -11.58 -4.94
N GLU A 206 16.99 -12.80 -4.60
CA GLU A 206 15.71 -13.35 -5.07
C GLU A 206 14.51 -12.53 -4.57
N TRP A 207 14.58 -11.96 -3.36
CA TRP A 207 13.51 -11.12 -2.80
C TRP A 207 13.33 -9.80 -3.58
N VAL A 208 14.42 -9.10 -3.86
CA VAL A 208 14.38 -7.79 -4.52
C VAL A 208 14.25 -7.89 -6.04
N ALA A 209 14.62 -9.02 -6.64
CA ALA A 209 14.54 -9.26 -8.09
C ALA A 209 13.15 -8.95 -8.67
N VAL A 210 13.07 -8.19 -9.76
CA VAL A 210 11.80 -7.71 -10.35
C VAL A 210 10.76 -8.81 -10.54
N SER A 211 11.19 -10.00 -10.95
CA SER A 211 10.33 -11.16 -11.22
C SER A 211 9.94 -11.98 -9.98
N SER A 212 10.29 -11.52 -8.78
CA SER A 212 9.99 -12.21 -7.52
C SER A 212 8.51 -12.13 -7.18
N LEU A 213 7.84 -13.28 -7.28
CA LEU A 213 6.44 -13.42 -6.91
C LEU A 213 6.22 -13.28 -5.39
N ASN A 214 7.20 -13.63 -4.56
CA ASN A 214 7.09 -13.64 -3.11
C ASN A 214 6.66 -12.27 -2.53
N LYS A 215 7.24 -11.18 -3.04
CA LYS A 215 6.88 -9.82 -2.60
C LYS A 215 5.49 -9.37 -3.08
N LEU A 216 5.02 -9.87 -4.22
CA LEU A 216 3.68 -9.59 -4.75
C LEU A 216 2.63 -10.32 -3.91
N VAL A 217 2.88 -11.59 -3.59
CA VAL A 217 2.03 -12.35 -2.66
C VAL A 217 2.02 -11.69 -1.29
N LEU A 218 3.18 -11.27 -0.77
CA LEU A 218 3.26 -10.53 0.49
C LEU A 218 2.40 -9.26 0.45
N LEU A 219 2.51 -8.47 -0.62
CA LEU A 219 1.69 -7.27 -0.83
C LEU A 219 0.19 -7.59 -0.79
N ASN A 220 -0.25 -8.56 -1.61
CA ASN A 220 -1.65 -8.95 -1.73
C ASN A 220 -2.23 -9.45 -0.40
N VAL A 221 -1.44 -10.21 0.37
CA VAL A 221 -1.85 -10.70 1.69
C VAL A 221 -1.91 -9.54 2.69
N VAL A 222 -0.85 -8.74 2.80
CA VAL A 222 -0.73 -7.70 3.83
C VAL A 222 -1.76 -6.59 3.64
N GLU A 223 -2.03 -6.16 2.40
CA GLU A 223 -3.03 -5.10 2.11
C GLU A 223 -4.47 -5.49 2.51
N GLN A 224 -4.76 -6.78 2.66
CA GLN A 224 -6.06 -7.28 3.11
C GLN A 224 -6.16 -7.37 4.64
N VAL A 225 -5.05 -7.28 5.37
CA VAL A 225 -5.05 -7.44 6.83
C VAL A 225 -5.39 -6.10 7.50
N PRO A 226 -6.49 -6.02 8.27
CA PRO A 226 -6.88 -4.81 8.96
C PRO A 226 -6.06 -4.58 10.25
N PHE A 227 -6.08 -3.33 10.74
CA PHE A 227 -5.69 -3.02 12.11
C PHE A 227 -6.48 -3.88 13.12
N PRO A 228 -5.87 -4.41 14.20
CA PRO A 228 -4.51 -4.18 14.69
C PRO A 228 -3.49 -5.28 14.35
N HIS A 229 -3.76 -6.12 13.36
CA HIS A 229 -3.08 -7.43 13.23
C HIS A 229 -1.65 -7.37 12.65
N LEU A 230 -1.16 -6.19 12.23
CA LEU A 230 0.19 -5.98 11.69
C LEU A 230 1.20 -5.47 12.75
N GLY A 231 0.77 -5.33 14.01
CA GLY A 231 1.58 -4.86 15.13
C GLY A 231 2.48 -5.91 15.79
N GLY A 232 2.94 -5.61 17.00
CA GLY A 232 3.76 -6.50 17.84
C GLY A 232 5.02 -7.05 17.15
N ASP A 233 5.33 -8.33 17.39
CA ASP A 233 6.49 -9.03 16.83
C ASP A 233 6.44 -9.17 15.29
N LEU A 234 5.26 -8.98 14.69
CA LEU A 234 5.12 -9.03 13.24
C LEU A 234 5.63 -7.76 12.57
N LEU A 235 5.44 -6.60 13.19
CA LEU A 235 5.87 -5.30 12.64
C LEU A 235 7.38 -5.31 12.32
N GLY A 236 8.22 -5.74 13.26
CA GLY A 236 9.66 -5.79 13.03
C GLY A 236 10.07 -6.71 11.87
N ARG A 237 9.37 -7.84 11.71
CA ARG A 237 9.59 -8.78 10.58
C ARG A 237 9.14 -8.19 9.26
N LEU A 238 7.98 -7.53 9.24
CA LEU A 238 7.49 -6.84 8.04
C LEU A 238 8.44 -5.73 7.61
N LEU A 239 8.88 -4.87 8.52
CA LEU A 239 9.82 -3.79 8.20
C LEU A 239 11.16 -4.32 7.67
N ALA A 240 11.66 -5.43 8.21
CA ALA A 240 12.87 -6.08 7.70
C ALA A 240 12.74 -6.59 6.26
N LEU A 241 11.53 -6.99 5.84
CA LEU A 241 11.23 -7.41 4.46
C LEU A 241 10.92 -6.23 3.54
N ILE A 242 10.32 -5.17 4.08
CA ILE A 242 9.85 -4.00 3.32
C ILE A 242 10.99 -3.02 3.01
N PHE A 243 11.87 -2.73 3.97
CA PHE A 243 12.93 -1.72 3.77
C PHE A 243 13.85 -2.04 2.58
N PRO A 244 14.32 -3.28 2.35
CA PRO A 244 15.08 -3.61 1.16
C PRO A 244 14.34 -3.34 -0.16
N LEU A 245 13.01 -3.43 -0.16
CA LEU A 245 12.20 -3.11 -1.34
C LEU A 245 12.10 -1.60 -1.56
N VAL A 246 11.93 -0.83 -0.48
CA VAL A 246 11.86 0.63 -0.51
C VAL A 246 13.20 1.25 -0.95
N ASP A 247 14.32 0.64 -0.57
CA ASP A 247 15.67 1.05 -0.95
C ASP A 247 16.08 0.57 -2.35
N ASP A 248 15.27 -0.26 -3.02
CA ASP A 248 15.58 -0.78 -4.34
C ASP A 248 15.54 0.31 -5.42
N LEU A 249 16.43 0.21 -6.39
CA LEU A 249 16.54 1.18 -7.50
C LEU A 249 15.54 0.90 -8.63
N THR A 250 14.89 -0.26 -8.63
CA THR A 250 13.93 -0.65 -9.66
C THR A 250 12.54 -0.16 -9.32
N ASP A 251 11.94 0.63 -10.21
CA ASP A 251 10.64 1.27 -9.99
C ASP A 251 9.54 0.31 -9.52
N ALA A 252 9.44 -0.87 -10.16
CA ALA A 252 8.41 -1.87 -9.84
C ALA A 252 8.58 -2.44 -8.43
N THR A 253 9.81 -2.78 -8.05
CA THR A 253 10.14 -3.28 -6.71
C THR A 253 9.94 -2.18 -5.65
N GLN A 254 10.41 -0.96 -5.93
CA GLN A 254 10.25 0.17 -5.02
C GLN A 254 8.79 0.52 -4.77
N LEU A 255 7.94 0.45 -5.80
CA LEU A 255 6.51 0.70 -5.67
C LEU A 255 5.83 -0.31 -4.74
N ILE A 256 6.18 -1.60 -4.84
CA ILE A 256 5.67 -2.65 -3.94
C ILE A 256 6.08 -2.34 -2.49
N GLY A 257 7.36 -2.02 -2.27
CA GLY A 257 7.87 -1.62 -0.96
C GLY A 257 7.13 -0.41 -0.39
N ALA A 258 6.91 0.64 -1.20
CA ALA A 258 6.20 1.84 -0.79
C ALA A 258 4.73 1.58 -0.45
N ARG A 259 4.04 0.72 -1.21
CA ARG A 259 2.64 0.32 -0.91
C ARG A 259 2.53 -0.48 0.38
N LEU A 260 3.40 -1.48 0.56
CA LEU A 260 3.50 -2.26 1.80
C LEU A 260 3.75 -1.34 3.00
N LEU A 261 4.72 -0.43 2.89
CA LEU A 261 5.05 0.50 3.96
C LEU A 261 3.87 1.39 4.32
N ARG A 262 3.19 1.95 3.32
CA ARG A 262 1.99 2.78 3.52
C ARG A 262 0.90 2.03 4.28
N HIS A 263 0.62 0.79 3.88
CA HIS A 263 -0.42 -0.02 4.53
C HIS A 263 -0.05 -0.38 5.97
N VAL A 264 1.17 -0.84 6.20
CA VAL A 264 1.67 -1.18 7.54
C VAL A 264 1.63 0.04 8.45
N VAL A 265 2.17 1.18 8.01
CA VAL A 265 2.19 2.40 8.82
C VAL A 265 0.78 2.85 9.19
N ARG A 266 -0.21 2.74 8.30
CA ARG A 266 -1.62 3.07 8.61
C ARG A 266 -2.25 2.11 9.62
N ASN A 267 -1.89 0.83 9.58
CA ASN A 267 -2.54 -0.25 10.34
C ASN A 267 -1.75 -0.73 11.57
N VAL A 268 -0.86 0.10 12.12
CA VAL A 268 -0.22 -0.13 13.42
C VAL A 268 -0.43 1.04 14.38
N THR A 269 -0.29 0.80 15.68
CA THR A 269 -0.41 1.87 16.67
C THR A 269 0.80 2.79 16.64
N ALA A 270 0.62 4.04 17.13
CA ALA A 270 1.72 4.97 17.31
C ALA A 270 2.80 4.43 18.26
N THR A 271 2.40 3.72 19.32
CA THR A 271 3.31 3.14 20.32
C THR A 271 4.26 2.13 19.69
N GLU A 272 3.75 1.23 18.86
CA GLU A 272 4.56 0.21 18.18
C GLU A 272 5.48 0.84 17.14
N LEU A 273 4.97 1.80 16.34
CA LEU A 273 5.77 2.44 15.30
C LEU A 273 6.93 3.26 15.87
N ARG A 274 6.76 3.85 17.05
CA ARG A 274 7.82 4.61 17.75
C ARG A 274 9.05 3.77 18.08
N TRP A 275 8.92 2.45 18.21
CA TRP A 275 10.07 1.57 18.47
C TRP A 275 11.02 1.49 17.26
N PHE A 276 10.52 1.84 16.07
CA PHE A 276 11.26 1.80 14.81
C PHE A 276 11.46 3.19 14.19
N SER A 277 11.17 4.28 14.92
CA SER A 277 11.11 5.63 14.35
C SER A 277 12.39 6.05 13.64
N ASP A 278 13.56 5.81 14.25
CA ASP A 278 14.84 6.27 13.70
C ASP A 278 15.15 5.61 12.35
N VAL A 279 14.98 4.28 12.28
CA VAL A 279 15.24 3.50 11.06
C VAL A 279 14.18 3.81 9.99
N LEU A 280 12.91 3.87 10.38
CA LEU A 280 11.81 4.19 9.48
C LEU A 280 11.99 5.56 8.83
N LEU A 281 12.31 6.59 9.62
CA LEU A 281 12.50 7.94 9.12
C LEU A 281 13.78 8.05 8.27
N GLU A 282 14.83 7.28 8.54
CA GLU A 282 16.02 7.22 7.68
C GLU A 282 15.72 6.62 6.30
N VAL A 283 15.00 5.48 6.27
CA VAL A 283 14.58 4.82 5.03
C VAL A 283 13.70 5.77 4.21
N LEU A 284 12.70 6.39 4.85
CA LEU A 284 11.83 7.36 4.18
C LEU A 284 12.61 8.58 3.66
N LEU A 285 13.55 9.13 4.43
CA LEU A 285 14.36 10.27 3.98
C LEU A 285 15.13 9.97 2.70
N THR A 286 15.66 8.75 2.59
CA THR A 286 16.41 8.32 1.40
C THR A 286 15.45 8.06 0.23
N ALA A 287 14.33 7.38 0.48
CA ALA A 287 13.42 6.91 -0.55
C ALA A 287 12.58 8.02 -1.22
N ILE A 288 12.20 9.09 -0.51
CA ILE A 288 11.39 10.21 -1.07
C ILE A 288 12.10 10.99 -2.19
N THR A 289 13.35 10.64 -2.51
CA THR A 289 14.06 11.13 -3.69
C THR A 289 13.54 10.54 -5.00
N SER A 290 12.71 9.47 -4.94
CA SER A 290 12.06 8.88 -6.10
C SER A 290 11.32 9.93 -6.95
N ARG A 291 11.43 9.78 -8.27
CA ARG A 291 10.76 10.65 -9.26
C ARG A 291 9.63 9.93 -9.99
N LYS A 292 9.22 8.77 -9.48
CA LYS A 292 8.11 7.99 -10.02
C LYS A 292 6.84 8.37 -9.28
N PRO A 293 5.80 8.91 -9.95
CA PRO A 293 4.64 9.47 -9.29
C PRO A 293 3.96 8.53 -8.29
N ALA A 294 3.63 7.31 -8.69
CA ALA A 294 2.93 6.36 -7.81
C ALA A 294 3.77 5.96 -6.58
N THR A 295 5.07 5.75 -6.78
CA THR A 295 6.00 5.39 -5.70
C THR A 295 6.19 6.55 -4.73
N LEU A 296 6.47 7.75 -5.26
CA LEU A 296 6.65 8.96 -4.46
C LEU A 296 5.39 9.27 -3.64
N ASP A 297 4.21 9.12 -4.24
CA ASP A 297 2.95 9.38 -3.55
C ASP A 297 2.74 8.44 -2.36
N ALA A 298 2.99 7.13 -2.55
CA ALA A 298 2.91 6.16 -1.47
C ALA A 298 3.97 6.40 -0.38
N LEU A 299 5.18 6.84 -0.75
CA LEU A 299 6.24 7.18 0.21
C LEU A 299 5.92 8.43 1.02
N LEU A 300 5.35 9.48 0.39
CA LEU A 300 4.97 10.70 1.09
C LEU A 300 3.73 10.48 1.98
N ASP A 301 2.75 9.70 1.53
CA ASP A 301 1.67 9.19 2.38
C ASP A 301 2.23 8.50 3.63
N SER A 302 3.21 7.60 3.44
CA SER A 302 3.86 6.88 4.54
C SER A 302 4.60 7.83 5.47
N LEU A 303 5.28 8.84 4.93
CA LEU A 303 6.02 9.83 5.70
C LEU A 303 5.10 10.67 6.57
N VAL A 304 4.03 11.22 6.01
CA VAL A 304 3.10 12.09 6.76
C VAL A 304 2.46 11.31 7.91
N GLU A 305 1.96 10.10 7.65
CA GLU A 305 1.38 9.24 8.68
C GLU A 305 2.42 8.82 9.74
N SER A 306 3.66 8.53 9.31
CA SER A 306 4.76 8.24 10.23
C SER A 306 5.06 9.42 11.13
N LEU A 307 5.16 10.64 10.58
CA LEU A 307 5.41 11.85 11.34
C LEU A 307 4.32 12.11 12.39
N ASP A 308 3.06 11.90 12.05
CA ASP A 308 1.91 12.01 12.98
C ASP A 308 1.99 10.99 14.13
N LYS A 309 2.47 9.77 13.88
CA LYS A 309 2.55 8.70 14.89
C LYS A 309 3.81 8.78 15.76
N VAL A 310 4.96 9.07 15.16
CA VAL A 310 6.26 9.05 15.83
C VAL A 310 6.60 10.36 16.54
N SER A 311 5.96 11.46 16.15
CA SER A 311 6.16 12.75 16.81
C SER A 311 5.11 12.95 17.90
N PRO A 312 5.50 13.09 19.18
CA PRO A 312 4.58 13.48 20.23
C PRO A 312 3.86 14.80 19.91
N PRO A 313 2.62 15.01 20.42
CA PRO A 313 1.95 16.30 20.28
C PRO A 313 2.83 17.45 20.78
N GLY A 314 3.06 18.45 19.93
CA GLY A 314 3.91 19.61 20.21
C GLY A 314 5.40 19.43 19.92
N GLU A 315 5.88 18.22 19.61
CA GLU A 315 7.26 18.00 19.20
C GLU A 315 7.38 17.96 17.67
N LEU A 316 8.04 18.96 17.10
CA LEU A 316 8.15 19.14 15.65
C LEU A 316 9.57 18.85 15.10
N LYS A 317 10.43 18.24 15.91
CA LYS A 317 11.83 17.94 15.55
C LYS A 317 11.93 17.03 14.31
N HIS A 318 11.06 16.03 14.20
CA HIS A 318 11.06 15.16 13.02
C HIS A 318 10.66 15.94 11.76
N TYR A 319 9.67 16.84 11.86
CA TYR A 319 9.26 17.69 10.74
C TYR A 319 10.42 18.57 10.23
N ASP A 320 11.22 19.14 11.13
CA ASP A 320 12.39 19.96 10.78
C ASP A 320 13.42 19.22 9.92
N ARG A 321 13.45 17.89 9.99
CA ARG A 321 14.32 17.05 9.16
C ARG A 321 13.85 16.97 7.70
N PHE A 322 12.54 16.98 7.46
CA PHE A 322 11.96 16.72 6.14
C PHE A 322 11.50 17.98 5.41
N VAL A 323 10.97 18.98 6.11
CA VAL A 323 10.38 20.18 5.47
C VAL A 323 11.37 20.90 4.54
N PRO A 324 12.63 21.20 4.93
CA PRO A 324 13.59 21.84 4.03
C PRO A 324 13.83 21.02 2.76
N ARG A 325 13.90 19.70 2.90
CA ARG A 325 14.15 18.78 1.78
C ARG A 325 12.96 18.75 0.83
N LEU A 326 11.74 18.61 1.35
CA LEU A 326 10.52 18.59 0.53
C LEU A 326 10.34 19.91 -0.24
N LEU A 327 10.57 21.05 0.40
CA LEU A 327 10.54 22.35 -0.29
C LEU A 327 11.58 22.44 -1.41
N SER A 328 12.81 21.97 -1.15
CA SER A 328 13.87 21.93 -2.15
C SER A 328 13.52 21.01 -3.31
N ASP A 329 13.05 19.79 -3.04
CA ASP A 329 12.68 18.81 -4.07
C ASP A 329 11.49 19.30 -4.91
N THR A 330 10.51 19.95 -4.29
CA THR A 330 9.37 20.57 -5.00
C THR A 330 9.85 21.69 -5.93
N SER A 331 10.78 22.52 -5.48
CA SER A 331 11.33 23.63 -6.26
C SER A 331 12.19 23.16 -7.44
N LEU A 332 12.88 22.02 -7.32
CA LEU A 332 13.80 21.50 -8.32
C LEU A 332 13.14 20.50 -9.29
N SER A 333 11.94 20.02 -8.98
CA SER A 333 11.22 19.09 -9.84
C SER A 333 10.77 19.76 -11.14
N SER A 334 11.23 19.25 -12.28
CA SER A 334 10.75 19.66 -13.60
C SER A 334 9.45 18.95 -14.00
N ASP A 335 9.18 17.78 -13.44
CA ASP A 335 7.96 17.02 -13.70
C ASP A 335 6.78 17.61 -12.93
N VAL A 336 5.74 18.01 -13.67
CA VAL A 336 4.54 18.64 -13.12
C VAL A 336 3.72 17.68 -12.26
N THR A 337 3.65 16.39 -12.60
CA THR A 337 2.92 15.37 -11.84
C THR A 337 3.62 15.13 -10.50
N VAL A 338 4.96 15.10 -10.49
CA VAL A 338 5.74 15.02 -9.26
C VAL A 338 5.55 16.28 -8.40
N ARG A 339 5.53 17.49 -9.01
CA ARG A 339 5.24 18.74 -8.28
C ARG A 339 3.84 18.73 -7.64
N VAL A 340 2.82 18.26 -8.37
CA VAL A 340 1.45 18.10 -7.84
C VAL A 340 1.46 17.27 -6.57
N ILE A 341 2.13 16.12 -6.60
CA ILE A 341 2.24 15.21 -5.46
C ILE A 341 2.92 15.90 -4.28
N PHE A 342 4.08 16.54 -4.50
CA PHE A 342 4.77 17.26 -3.42
C PHE A 342 3.92 18.38 -2.81
N VAL A 343 3.28 19.23 -3.63
CA VAL A 343 2.45 20.34 -3.16
C VAL A 343 1.27 19.81 -2.32
N ARG A 344 0.60 18.74 -2.79
CA ARG A 344 -0.49 18.09 -2.06
C ARG A 344 -0.06 17.60 -0.67
N HIS A 345 1.11 16.99 -0.56
CA HIS A 345 1.65 16.51 0.72
C HIS A 345 2.20 17.63 1.61
N LEU A 346 2.79 18.68 1.02
CA LEU A 346 3.18 19.89 1.73
C LEU A 346 1.97 20.54 2.42
N ARG A 347 0.80 20.56 1.78
CA ARG A 347 -0.44 21.05 2.42
C ARG A 347 -0.75 20.34 3.73
N VAL A 348 -0.63 19.02 3.75
CA VAL A 348 -0.90 18.23 4.97
C VAL A 348 0.12 18.59 6.04
N ILE A 349 1.40 18.64 5.68
CA ILE A 349 2.48 19.02 6.60
C ILE A 349 2.27 20.43 7.17
N VAL A 350 1.95 21.42 6.33
CA VAL A 350 1.68 22.80 6.74
C VAL A 350 0.52 22.85 7.75
N SER A 351 -0.53 22.06 7.53
CA SER A 351 -1.66 21.97 8.46
C SER A 351 -1.22 21.42 9.83
N ARG A 352 -0.32 20.44 9.87
CA ARG A 352 0.18 19.81 11.10
C ARG A 352 1.12 20.71 11.90
N ILE A 353 1.99 21.45 11.22
CA ILE A 353 2.96 22.34 11.88
C ILE A 353 2.41 23.75 12.11
N GLY A 354 1.20 24.05 11.61
CA GLY A 354 0.58 25.37 11.62
C GLY A 354 -0.36 25.63 12.80
N ALA A 355 -1.03 24.61 13.34
CA ALA A 355 -2.02 24.75 14.41
C ALA A 355 -1.70 23.86 15.62
N PRO A 356 -1.90 24.33 16.87
CA PRO A 356 -2.18 25.72 17.27
C PRO A 356 -0.93 26.61 17.24
N HIS A 357 0.23 26.10 16.80
CA HIS A 357 1.54 26.76 16.90
C HIS A 357 2.05 27.31 15.57
N SER A 358 1.44 28.40 15.08
CA SER A 358 1.83 29.10 13.83
C SER A 358 3.32 29.46 13.73
N LEU A 359 4.05 29.51 14.85
CA LEU A 359 5.48 29.82 14.89
C LEU A 359 6.35 28.82 14.11
N HIS A 360 6.00 27.54 14.06
CA HIS A 360 6.83 26.55 13.36
C HIS A 360 6.73 26.67 11.85
N VAL A 361 5.52 26.82 11.30
CA VAL A 361 5.35 27.04 9.85
C VAL A 361 6.02 28.35 9.41
N ILE A 362 6.04 29.39 10.25
CA ILE A 362 6.63 30.70 9.93
C ILE A 362 8.13 30.57 9.58
N ARG A 363 8.87 29.65 10.21
CA ARG A 363 10.29 29.37 9.88
C ARG A 363 10.48 29.00 8.42
N TYR A 364 9.49 28.37 7.82
CA TYR A 364 9.51 27.88 6.44
C TYR A 364 8.66 28.73 5.50
N LEU A 365 8.07 29.84 5.97
CA LEU A 365 7.10 30.61 5.19
C LEU A 365 7.69 31.15 3.89
N GLN A 366 8.88 31.78 3.94
CA GLN A 366 9.51 32.33 2.74
C GLN A 366 9.83 31.25 1.67
N PRO A 367 10.53 30.14 1.98
CA PRO A 367 10.75 29.09 0.98
C PRO A 367 9.47 28.40 0.53
N LEU A 368 8.47 28.24 1.41
CA LEU A 368 7.15 27.71 1.05
C LEU A 368 6.42 28.61 0.05
N LEU A 369 6.33 29.91 0.34
CA LEU A 369 5.70 30.87 -0.57
C LEU A 369 6.44 30.93 -1.91
N LYS A 370 7.77 30.86 -1.93
CA LYS A 370 8.54 30.79 -3.17
C LYS A 370 8.13 29.60 -4.04
N VAL A 371 7.97 28.42 -3.44
CA VAL A 371 7.51 27.20 -4.13
C VAL A 371 6.08 27.36 -4.65
N LEU A 372 5.17 27.87 -3.82
CA LEU A 372 3.75 28.02 -4.18
C LEU A 372 3.54 29.10 -5.25
N VAL A 373 4.17 30.26 -5.11
CA VAL A 373 4.05 31.37 -6.06
C VAL A 373 4.60 30.98 -7.43
N ALA A 374 5.71 30.22 -7.48
CA ALA A 374 6.23 29.62 -8.71
C ALA A 374 5.29 28.55 -9.31
N GLY A 375 4.33 28.03 -8.54
CA GLY A 375 3.26 27.15 -9.04
C GLY A 375 2.30 27.87 -9.99
N PHE A 376 2.08 29.18 -9.80
CA PHE A 376 1.17 29.99 -10.63
C PHE A 376 1.67 30.30 -12.04
N GLU A 377 2.92 29.96 -12.35
CA GLU A 377 3.47 30.02 -13.71
C GLU A 377 3.07 28.80 -14.56
N SER A 378 2.48 27.78 -13.94
CA SER A 378 2.05 26.56 -14.61
C SER A 378 0.72 26.73 -15.35
N ILE A 379 0.63 26.12 -16.53
CA ILE A 379 -0.62 25.93 -17.29
C ILE A 379 -1.36 24.63 -16.92
N ASN A 380 -0.78 23.82 -16.03
CA ASN A 380 -1.41 22.59 -15.56
C ASN A 380 -2.43 22.91 -14.46
N VAL A 381 -3.71 22.66 -14.74
CA VAL A 381 -4.84 22.93 -13.85
C VAL A 381 -4.69 22.21 -12.50
N THR A 382 -4.31 20.93 -12.50
CA THR A 382 -4.16 20.15 -11.27
C THR A 382 -3.12 20.78 -10.35
N LEU A 383 -1.98 21.24 -10.89
CA LEU A 383 -0.97 21.94 -10.10
C LEU A 383 -1.48 23.27 -9.56
N LEU A 384 -2.23 24.04 -10.36
CA LEU A 384 -2.83 25.30 -9.91
C LEU A 384 -3.83 25.08 -8.77
N VAL A 385 -4.68 24.06 -8.86
CA VAL A 385 -5.65 23.70 -7.82
C VAL A 385 -4.91 23.33 -6.52
N GLU A 386 -3.97 22.39 -6.57
CA GLU A 386 -3.21 21.99 -5.38
C GLU A 386 -2.41 23.17 -4.79
N THR A 387 -1.87 24.04 -5.64
CA THR A 387 -1.16 25.26 -5.21
C THR A 387 -2.09 26.23 -4.48
N LEU A 388 -3.28 26.51 -5.01
CA LEU A 388 -4.26 27.41 -4.39
C LEU A 388 -4.75 26.86 -3.06
N GLU A 389 -5.05 25.57 -2.99
CA GLU A 389 -5.49 24.93 -1.76
C GLU A 389 -4.38 24.89 -0.70
N THR A 390 -3.14 24.63 -1.11
CA THR A 390 -1.97 24.67 -0.22
C THR A 390 -1.69 26.09 0.26
N LEU A 391 -1.83 27.08 -0.61
CA LEU A 391 -1.69 28.49 -0.26
C LEU A 391 -2.76 28.93 0.74
N ARG A 392 -4.01 28.53 0.56
CA ARG A 392 -5.09 28.79 1.52
C ARG A 392 -4.75 28.27 2.92
N VAL A 393 -4.30 27.01 3.01
CA VAL A 393 -3.87 26.39 4.26
C VAL A 393 -2.65 27.12 4.84
N THR A 394 -1.71 27.54 4.00
CA THR A 394 -0.53 28.31 4.40
C THR A 394 -0.92 29.66 5.00
N ILE A 395 -1.87 30.37 4.39
CA ILE A 395 -2.35 31.66 4.89
C ILE A 395 -2.97 31.50 6.27
N LEU A 396 -3.83 30.49 6.46
CA LEU A 396 -4.44 30.21 7.77
C LEU A 396 -3.40 29.81 8.81
N SER A 397 -2.43 28.97 8.43
CA SER A 397 -1.43 28.42 9.33
C SER A 397 -0.37 29.44 9.75
N ALA A 398 -0.06 30.39 8.88
CA ALA A 398 0.98 31.40 9.08
C ALA A 398 0.43 32.83 9.20
N TRP A 399 -0.89 32.98 9.46
CA TRP A 399 -1.62 34.25 9.38
C TRP A 399 -0.91 35.45 10.04
N PRO A 400 -0.23 35.33 11.22
CA PRO A 400 0.41 36.48 11.86
C PRO A 400 1.53 37.12 11.03
N ARG A 401 2.04 36.42 10.01
CA ARG A 401 3.16 36.87 9.16
C ARG A 401 2.78 36.96 7.68
N ILE A 402 1.53 36.75 7.29
CA ILE A 402 1.11 36.80 5.88
C ILE A 402 1.11 38.24 5.33
N ALA A 403 0.86 39.24 6.17
CA ALA A 403 0.69 40.62 5.73
C ALA A 403 1.86 41.14 4.86
N SER A 404 3.11 40.81 5.23
CA SER A 404 4.32 41.21 4.49
C SER A 404 4.49 40.53 3.13
N HIS A 405 3.69 39.50 2.83
CA HIS A 405 3.73 38.73 1.58
C HIS A 405 2.50 38.96 0.70
N THR A 406 1.55 39.80 1.13
CA THR A 406 0.26 39.99 0.47
C THR A 406 0.41 40.34 -1.01
N GLU A 407 1.31 41.28 -1.35
CA GLU A 407 1.51 41.72 -2.73
C GLU A 407 1.95 40.57 -3.64
N GLU A 408 2.99 39.82 -3.23
CA GLU A 408 3.51 38.67 -3.98
C GLU A 408 2.43 37.61 -4.21
N ILE A 409 1.64 37.32 -3.17
CA ILE A 409 0.57 36.33 -3.24
C ILE A 409 -0.54 36.81 -4.17
N VAL A 410 -0.98 38.07 -4.06
CA VAL A 410 -2.02 38.64 -4.94
C VAL A 410 -1.58 38.60 -6.40
N VAL A 411 -0.33 38.98 -6.70
CA VAL A 411 0.21 38.88 -8.07
C VAL A 411 0.17 37.43 -8.56
N GLY A 412 0.61 36.47 -7.74
CA GLY A 412 0.56 35.04 -8.08
C GLY A 412 -0.86 34.56 -8.41
N VAL A 413 -1.82 34.86 -7.54
CA VAL A 413 -3.23 34.48 -7.76
C VAL A 413 -3.81 35.13 -9.00
N LEU A 414 -3.49 36.39 -9.28
CA LEU A 414 -3.94 37.08 -10.49
C LEU A 414 -3.33 36.49 -11.78
N ARG A 415 -2.14 35.88 -11.73
CA ARG A 415 -1.61 35.11 -12.87
C ARG A 415 -2.48 33.88 -13.17
N ALA A 416 -2.94 33.17 -12.13
CA ALA A 416 -3.88 32.05 -12.31
C ALA A 416 -5.24 32.51 -12.87
N VAL A 417 -5.75 33.65 -12.40
CA VAL A 417 -6.97 34.26 -12.98
C VAL A 417 -6.74 34.63 -14.44
N ALA A 418 -5.60 35.23 -14.76
CA ALA A 418 -5.25 35.58 -16.13
C ALA A 418 -5.15 34.36 -17.05
N PHE A 419 -4.58 33.25 -16.57
CA PHE A 419 -4.58 31.97 -17.28
C PHE A 419 -6.01 31.50 -17.60
N CYS A 420 -6.95 31.66 -16.68
CA CYS A 420 -8.35 31.28 -16.88
C CYS A 420 -9.15 32.24 -17.80
N GLU A 421 -8.86 33.55 -17.76
CA GLU A 421 -9.69 34.58 -18.42
C GLU A 421 -9.13 35.13 -19.73
N LEU A 422 -7.81 35.07 -19.95
CA LEU A 422 -7.19 35.65 -21.14
C LEU A 422 -7.09 34.67 -22.30
N PHE A 423 -7.03 33.36 -22.02
CA PHE A 423 -6.93 32.33 -23.04
C PHE A 423 -8.31 31.89 -23.52
N GLU A 424 -8.48 31.82 -24.84
CA GLU A 424 -9.75 31.45 -25.50
C GLU A 424 -10.03 29.96 -25.32
N ALA A 425 -11.29 29.58 -25.12
CA ALA A 425 -11.68 28.18 -24.92
C ALA A 425 -11.37 27.33 -26.18
N GLY A 426 -10.67 26.20 -26.00
CA GLY A 426 -10.41 25.22 -27.06
C GLY A 426 -8.95 25.11 -27.53
N GLY A 427 -8.00 25.75 -26.85
CA GLY A 427 -6.58 25.49 -27.03
C GLY A 427 -6.14 24.19 -26.36
N THR A 428 -5.04 23.58 -26.83
CA THR A 428 -4.51 22.31 -26.30
C THR A 428 -4.13 22.32 -24.81
N HIS A 429 -4.05 23.52 -24.20
CA HIS A 429 -3.70 23.71 -22.78
C HIS A 429 -4.67 24.66 -22.05
N THR A 430 -5.88 24.84 -22.59
CA THR A 430 -6.89 25.71 -21.96
C THR A 430 -7.77 24.89 -21.04
N PRO A 431 -8.06 25.37 -19.81
CA PRO A 431 -8.92 24.64 -18.88
C PRO A 431 -10.31 24.46 -19.49
N SER A 432 -10.92 23.30 -19.23
CA SER A 432 -12.35 23.11 -19.50
C SER A 432 -13.18 24.13 -18.72
N LYS A 433 -14.44 24.33 -19.12
CA LYS A 433 -15.34 25.27 -18.41
C LYS A 433 -15.47 24.96 -16.91
N ALA A 434 -15.50 23.68 -16.54
CA ALA A 434 -15.59 23.24 -15.15
C ALA A 434 -14.30 23.51 -14.37
N GLU A 435 -13.15 23.18 -14.97
CA GLU A 435 -11.83 23.46 -14.39
C GLU A 435 -11.57 24.96 -14.21
N LYS A 436 -11.95 25.76 -15.21
CA LYS A 436 -11.89 27.23 -15.16
C LYS A 436 -12.67 27.76 -13.96
N GLU A 437 -13.92 27.34 -13.82
CA GLU A 437 -14.78 27.77 -12.71
C GLU A 437 -14.16 27.38 -11.35
N GLN A 438 -13.68 26.14 -11.23
CA GLN A 438 -13.03 25.66 -10.01
C GLN A 438 -11.81 26.52 -9.62
N VAL A 439 -10.91 26.81 -10.58
CA VAL A 439 -9.73 27.63 -10.31
C VAL A 439 -10.12 29.06 -9.93
N LEU A 440 -11.11 29.66 -10.60
CA LEU A 440 -11.57 31.02 -10.29
C LEU A 440 -12.20 31.13 -8.90
N VAL A 441 -13.00 30.13 -8.50
CA VAL A 441 -13.58 30.06 -7.14
C VAL A 441 -12.48 29.96 -6.08
N LEU A 442 -11.44 29.14 -6.32
CA LEU A 442 -10.30 29.04 -5.42
C LEU A 442 -9.49 30.34 -5.34
N CYS A 443 -9.24 30.99 -6.48
CA CYS A 443 -8.56 32.29 -6.53
C CYS A 443 -9.33 33.35 -5.73
N GLU A 444 -10.65 33.41 -5.91
CA GLU A 444 -11.52 34.29 -5.14
C GLU A 444 -11.43 33.99 -3.64
N GLY A 445 -11.54 32.72 -3.23
CA GLY A 445 -11.44 32.31 -1.84
C GLY A 445 -10.10 32.71 -1.18
N VAL A 446 -8.99 32.60 -1.91
CA VAL A 446 -7.67 33.03 -1.43
C VAL A 446 -7.60 34.55 -1.29
N LEU A 447 -8.10 35.32 -2.25
CA LEU A 447 -8.08 36.79 -2.19
C LEU A 447 -8.95 37.33 -1.05
N LEU A 448 -10.11 36.73 -0.82
CA LEU A 448 -10.98 37.08 0.31
C LEU A 448 -10.29 36.75 1.64
N LEU A 449 -9.67 35.57 1.74
CA LEU A 449 -8.92 35.21 2.93
C LEU A 449 -7.74 36.17 3.20
N LEU A 450 -7.00 36.56 2.16
CA LEU A 450 -5.94 37.56 2.28
C LEU A 450 -6.47 38.92 2.73
N HIS A 451 -7.65 39.32 2.26
CA HIS A 451 -8.30 40.53 2.72
C HIS A 451 -8.60 40.46 4.22
N ASP A 452 -9.17 39.34 4.68
CA ASP A 452 -9.58 39.14 6.07
C ASP A 452 -8.40 39.12 7.06
N VAL A 453 -7.26 38.50 6.67
CA VAL A 453 -6.08 38.42 7.57
C VAL A 453 -5.24 39.70 7.59
N ASN A 454 -5.50 40.67 6.70
CA ASN A 454 -4.78 41.93 6.66
C ASN A 454 -5.51 43.03 7.46
N SER A 455 -4.92 43.50 8.55
CA SER A 455 -5.53 44.51 9.44
C SER A 455 -5.43 45.97 8.94
N SER A 456 -4.87 46.21 7.75
CA SER A 456 -4.60 47.55 7.16
C SER A 456 -5.57 47.87 6.01
N PRO A 457 -5.73 49.14 5.57
CA PRO A 457 -6.46 49.45 4.34
C PRO A 457 -5.99 48.52 3.23
N SER A 458 -6.93 47.75 2.67
CA SER A 458 -6.57 46.46 2.11
C SER A 458 -5.78 46.60 0.81
N ILE A 459 -4.48 46.36 0.89
CA ILE A 459 -3.55 46.23 -0.25
C ILE A 459 -4.18 45.37 -1.36
N VAL A 460 -4.90 44.31 -0.97
CA VAL A 460 -5.68 43.45 -1.87
C VAL A 460 -6.65 44.26 -2.73
N SER A 461 -7.50 45.11 -2.13
CA SER A 461 -8.47 45.92 -2.88
C SER A 461 -7.80 46.95 -3.78
N ASP A 462 -6.72 47.60 -3.32
CA ASP A 462 -6.00 48.59 -4.12
C ASP A 462 -5.36 47.96 -5.36
N MET A 463 -4.77 46.77 -5.21
CA MET A 463 -4.23 46.00 -6.33
C MET A 463 -5.33 45.53 -7.28
N LEU A 464 -6.47 45.04 -6.77
CA LEU A 464 -7.61 44.64 -7.59
C LEU A 464 -8.18 45.83 -8.38
N MET A 465 -8.25 47.01 -7.77
CA MET A 465 -8.68 48.24 -8.46
C MET A 465 -7.70 48.66 -9.55
N THR A 466 -6.40 48.48 -9.32
CA THR A 466 -5.36 48.75 -10.32
C THR A 466 -5.51 47.81 -11.53
N VAL A 467 -5.65 46.51 -11.28
CA VAL A 467 -5.79 45.49 -12.34
C VAL A 467 -7.10 45.67 -13.11
N ARG A 468 -8.21 45.96 -12.41
CA ARG A 468 -9.51 46.28 -13.01
C ARG A 468 -9.42 47.43 -14.01
N ARG A 469 -8.68 48.50 -13.68
CA ARG A 469 -8.49 49.66 -14.57
C ARG A 469 -7.60 49.35 -15.77
N GLN A 470 -6.65 48.43 -15.61
CA GLN A 470 -5.66 48.10 -16.63
C GLN A 470 -6.11 46.98 -17.59
N SER A 471 -7.04 46.10 -17.18
CA SER A 471 -7.48 44.96 -17.98
C SER A 471 -9.00 44.77 -17.98
N GLY A 472 -9.62 45.07 -19.13
CA GLY A 472 -11.06 44.88 -19.31
C GLY A 472 -11.51 43.41 -19.24
N LYS A 473 -10.63 42.45 -19.59
CA LYS A 473 -10.93 41.02 -19.49
C LYS A 473 -10.94 40.52 -18.03
N LEU A 474 -10.13 41.11 -17.16
CA LEU A 474 -10.06 40.73 -15.74
C LEU A 474 -11.04 41.51 -14.85
N ALA A 475 -11.54 42.65 -15.33
CA ALA A 475 -12.46 43.52 -14.60
C ALA A 475 -13.68 42.77 -14.02
N PRO A 476 -14.37 41.85 -14.73
CA PRO A 476 -15.50 41.11 -14.16
C PRO A 476 -15.13 40.26 -12.95
N PHE A 477 -13.94 39.66 -12.92
CA PHE A 477 -13.46 38.91 -11.76
C PHE A 477 -13.14 39.85 -10.60
N CYS A 478 -12.39 40.93 -10.85
CA CYS A 478 -12.05 41.91 -9.83
C CYS A 478 -13.30 42.55 -9.19
N ASP A 479 -14.31 42.88 -9.99
CA ASP A 479 -15.57 43.47 -9.52
C ASP A 479 -16.32 42.52 -8.57
N ARG A 480 -16.34 41.21 -8.88
CA ARG A 480 -16.96 40.20 -8.00
C ARG A 480 -16.26 40.12 -6.65
N VAL A 481 -14.92 40.06 -6.64
CA VAL A 481 -14.14 39.97 -5.39
C VAL A 481 -14.27 41.26 -4.56
N LEU A 482 -14.17 42.43 -5.20
CA LEU A 482 -14.34 43.74 -4.55
C LEU A 482 -15.74 43.89 -3.93
N ALA A 483 -16.79 43.43 -4.62
CA ALA A 483 -18.14 43.44 -4.07
C ALA A 483 -18.23 42.58 -2.78
N LYS A 484 -17.63 41.40 -2.76
CA LYS A 484 -17.64 40.51 -1.59
C LYS A 484 -16.83 41.05 -0.41
N THR A 485 -15.64 41.61 -0.66
CA THR A 485 -14.85 42.27 0.42
C THR A 485 -15.62 43.43 1.05
N SER A 486 -16.32 44.25 0.24
CA SER A 486 -17.16 45.34 0.76
C SER A 486 -18.33 44.84 1.61
N ALA A 487 -18.93 43.70 1.25
CA ALA A 487 -20.02 43.07 2.00
C ALA A 487 -19.56 42.33 3.27
N GLN A 488 -18.29 41.90 3.35
CA GLN A 488 -17.74 41.23 4.52
C GLN A 488 -17.24 42.20 5.59
N SER A 489 -16.81 43.41 5.21
CA SER A 489 -16.44 44.48 6.14
C SER A 489 -17.58 44.91 7.10
N THR A 490 -18.83 44.55 6.78
CA THR A 490 -20.01 44.73 7.63
C THR A 490 -20.33 43.52 8.54
N SER A 491 -19.59 42.40 8.44
CA SER A 491 -19.79 41.15 9.20
C SER A 491 -18.56 40.61 9.95
N THR A 492 -17.43 41.33 9.93
CA THR A 492 -16.07 40.96 10.41
C THR A 492 -15.92 40.65 11.91
N SER A 493 -17.02 40.50 12.66
CA SER A 493 -17.02 40.12 14.08
C SER A 493 -16.94 38.60 14.33
N ARG A 494 -17.06 37.72 13.32
CA ARG A 494 -17.27 36.26 13.54
C ARG A 494 -16.09 35.33 13.21
N LEU A 495 -15.18 35.69 12.29
CA LEU A 495 -14.10 34.78 11.84
C LEU A 495 -12.91 34.74 12.81
N LEU A 496 -12.55 35.86 13.43
CA LEU A 496 -11.52 35.90 14.48
C LEU A 496 -11.98 35.14 15.74
N ALA A 497 -13.29 35.18 16.05
CA ALA A 497 -13.86 34.48 17.21
C ALA A 497 -13.84 32.95 17.10
N SER A 498 -13.84 32.37 15.88
CA SER A 498 -13.77 30.92 15.71
C SER A 498 -12.33 30.39 15.74
N VAL A 499 -11.33 31.24 15.49
CA VAL A 499 -9.91 30.90 15.63
C VAL A 499 -9.50 31.00 17.11
N ASP A 500 -10.00 32.00 17.84
CA ASP A 500 -9.78 32.11 19.29
C ASP A 500 -10.45 30.99 20.10
N GLN A 501 -11.56 30.42 19.60
CA GLN A 501 -12.19 29.23 20.19
C GLN A 501 -11.46 27.91 19.91
N ALA A 502 -10.52 27.88 18.97
CA ALA A 502 -9.67 26.71 18.71
C ALA A 502 -8.30 26.79 19.43
N VAL A 503 -8.02 27.94 20.07
CA VAL A 503 -6.78 28.23 20.81
C VAL A 503 -6.99 28.17 22.34
N ASN A 504 -8.24 28.14 22.81
CA ASN A 504 -8.62 27.79 24.18
C ASN A 504 -9.21 26.37 24.23
#